data_AF-A0AAU4GC97-F1
#
_entry.id   AF-A0AAU4GC97-F1
#
_cell.length_a   1.000
_cell.length_b   1.000
_cell.length_c   1.000
_cell.angle_alpha   90.00
_cell.angle_beta   90.00
_cell.angle_gamma   90.00
#
_symmetry.space_group_name_H-M   'P 1'
#
loop_
_entity.id
_entity.type
_entity.pdbx_description
1 polymer ?
#
loop_
_entity_poly.entity_id
_entity_poly.type
_entity_poly.pdbx_seq_one_letter_code
_entity_poly.pdbx_strand_id
1 'polypeptide(L)'
;MPKRIVICCDGTWDTADLADGAVAAPSNVTRLALSVAPTGEDGIPQRVYYQSGIGTTRWKLLGGAFGLGLSDDVCEAYRFLVRTYEDGDEIFFVGFSRGAYTVRSIAGLIRNSGLLRPEHVDLVPRAYSLYRDRRDESHPRETEATLFRRTYSCEPRIHFIGVWDTVGSLGIPLSGLWPADLFNRRFEFHDTTLSSQVNAAFQALSIDEHRKPFVPSIWQPLATGSKQRVEQVWFAGYHSDVGGGGKTVHGLSDVPMRWMADRARSCGLTLTRDPAVIPDPLGPMYQSRKGFYRLMPPVTRAIGATDPAHESVASSVVERKEVLGYDPPNLRAYLAGGGRVQPVDE
;
A
#
# COMPACT_ATOMS: atom_id res chain seq x y z
N MET A 1 -3.59 -11.58 -26.67
CA MET A 1 -4.06 -12.49 -25.61
C MET A 1 -4.02 -11.70 -24.31
N PRO A 2 -5.06 -11.75 -23.48
CA PRO A 2 -5.07 -11.03 -22.22
C PRO A 2 -3.91 -11.50 -21.32
N LYS A 3 -3.38 -10.59 -20.51
CA LYS A 3 -2.30 -10.87 -19.54
C LYS A 3 -2.59 -10.20 -18.19
N ARG A 4 -1.95 -10.72 -17.14
CA ARG A 4 -1.94 -10.08 -15.82
C ARG A 4 -0.76 -9.13 -15.74
N ILE A 5 -1.02 -7.86 -15.47
CA ILE A 5 0.02 -6.84 -15.25
C ILE A 5 0.11 -6.60 -13.74
N VAL A 6 1.25 -6.98 -13.14
CA VAL A 6 1.50 -6.88 -11.71
C VAL A 6 2.47 -5.74 -11.44
N ILE A 7 1.97 -4.64 -10.90
CA ILE A 7 2.77 -3.46 -10.55
C ILE A 7 3.09 -3.53 -9.06
N CYS A 8 4.35 -3.75 -8.74
CA CYS A 8 4.88 -3.85 -7.38
C CYS A 8 5.72 -2.62 -7.05
N CYS A 9 5.27 -1.78 -6.11
CA CYS A 9 6.01 -0.59 -5.66
C CYS A 9 6.43 -0.75 -4.20
N ASP A 10 7.72 -0.61 -3.91
CA ASP A 10 8.27 -0.82 -2.57
C ASP A 10 8.45 0.47 -1.75
N GLY A 11 8.62 0.32 -0.43
CA GLY A 11 8.89 1.40 0.51
C GLY A 11 10.36 1.86 0.53
N THR A 12 10.57 3.16 0.68
CA THR A 12 11.89 3.86 0.62
C THR A 12 12.76 3.75 1.89
N TRP A 13 12.31 3.10 2.97
CA TRP A 13 12.96 3.23 4.30
C TRP A 13 13.73 2.00 4.80
N ASP A 14 13.83 0.93 4.01
CA ASP A 14 14.61 -0.25 4.42
C ASP A 14 16.05 0.12 4.81
N THR A 15 16.63 1.16 4.22
CA THR A 15 17.99 1.63 4.55
C THR A 15 18.15 2.33 5.91
N ALA A 16 17.11 2.93 6.49
CA ALA A 16 17.24 3.56 7.81
C ALA A 16 17.15 2.55 8.96
N ASP A 17 16.56 1.39 8.71
CA ASP A 17 16.52 0.27 9.66
C ASP A 17 17.66 -0.75 9.44
N LEU A 18 18.35 -0.67 8.30
CA LEU A 18 19.67 -1.28 8.06
C LEU A 18 20.77 -0.51 8.82
N ALA A 19 20.73 -0.58 10.17
CA ALA A 19 21.91 -0.26 10.97
C ALA A 19 22.89 -1.45 10.93
N ASP A 20 24.13 -1.16 10.53
CA ASP A 20 25.37 -1.91 10.68
C ASP A 20 25.28 -3.46 10.62
N GLY A 21 25.58 -4.01 9.44
CA GLY A 21 25.99 -5.41 9.28
C GLY A 21 24.88 -6.47 9.25
N ALA A 22 23.60 -6.06 9.19
CA ALA A 22 22.47 -7.00 9.14
C ALA A 22 22.30 -7.66 7.75
N VAL A 23 21.88 -8.93 7.77
CA VAL A 23 21.44 -9.70 6.59
C VAL A 23 20.38 -8.90 5.84
N ALA A 24 20.51 -8.78 4.52
CA ALA A 24 19.51 -8.12 3.68
C ALA A 24 18.16 -8.85 3.81
N ALA A 25 17.20 -8.22 4.50
CA ALA A 25 15.85 -8.73 4.62
C ALA A 25 14.94 -8.02 3.61
N PRO A 26 14.46 -8.72 2.56
CA PRO A 26 13.59 -8.11 1.56
C PRO A 26 12.21 -7.76 2.16
N SER A 27 11.59 -6.72 1.63
CA SER A 27 10.19 -6.41 1.93
C SER A 27 9.23 -7.50 1.45
N ASN A 28 8.01 -7.48 1.95
CA ASN A 28 6.95 -8.37 1.48
C ASN A 28 6.55 -8.08 0.01
N VAL A 29 6.73 -6.84 -0.47
CA VAL A 29 6.53 -6.50 -1.89
C VAL A 29 7.57 -7.20 -2.76
N THR A 30 8.85 -7.13 -2.37
CA THR A 30 9.94 -7.83 -3.07
C THR A 30 9.69 -9.33 -3.08
N ARG A 31 9.35 -9.90 -1.93
CA ARG A 31 9.07 -11.35 -1.81
C ARG A 31 7.89 -11.78 -2.66
N LEU A 32 6.81 -11.01 -2.71
CA LEU A 32 5.65 -11.30 -3.56
C LEU A 32 6.02 -11.20 -5.04
N ALA A 33 6.69 -10.12 -5.45
CA ALA A 33 7.10 -9.88 -6.82
C ALA A 33 7.98 -11.02 -7.37
N LEU A 34 8.93 -11.50 -6.56
CA LEU A 34 9.81 -12.63 -6.90
C LEU A 34 9.09 -13.99 -6.91
N SER A 35 7.89 -14.07 -6.34
CA SER A 35 7.11 -15.31 -6.26
C SER A 35 6.09 -15.43 -7.39
N VAL A 36 5.75 -14.35 -8.10
CA VAL A 36 4.79 -14.39 -9.23
C VAL A 36 5.27 -15.33 -10.33
N ALA A 37 4.42 -16.27 -10.75
CA ALA A 37 4.72 -17.16 -11.88
C ALA A 37 4.72 -16.41 -13.22
N PRO A 38 5.57 -16.77 -14.20
CA PRO A 38 5.51 -16.14 -15.53
C PRO A 38 4.17 -16.35 -16.25
N THR A 39 3.48 -17.45 -15.92
CA THR A 39 2.18 -17.82 -16.48
C THR A 39 1.29 -18.35 -15.35
N GLY A 40 0.02 -17.97 -15.36
CA GLY A 40 -0.97 -18.48 -14.43
C GLY A 40 -1.29 -19.95 -14.66
N GLU A 41 -1.88 -20.61 -13.66
CA GLU A 41 -2.40 -21.99 -13.80
C GLU A 41 -3.45 -22.11 -14.91
N ASP A 42 -4.13 -21.01 -15.21
CA ASP A 42 -5.10 -20.85 -16.29
C ASP A 42 -4.46 -20.52 -17.66
N GLY A 43 -3.13 -20.53 -17.76
CA GLY A 43 -2.40 -20.24 -18.98
C GLY A 43 -2.28 -18.74 -19.32
N ILE A 44 -2.80 -17.83 -18.48
CA ILE A 44 -2.71 -16.39 -18.72
C ILE A 44 -1.30 -15.89 -18.36
N PRO A 45 -0.56 -15.24 -19.29
CA PRO A 45 0.76 -14.68 -18.98
C PRO A 45 0.68 -13.64 -17.85
N GLN A 46 1.67 -13.62 -16.94
CA GLN A 46 1.76 -12.64 -15.86
C GLN A 46 3.08 -11.85 -15.98
N ARG A 47 2.97 -10.52 -16.09
CA ARG A 47 4.11 -9.61 -16.26
C ARG A 47 4.27 -8.75 -15.03
N VAL A 48 5.42 -8.88 -14.37
CA VAL A 48 5.77 -8.08 -13.18
C VAL A 48 6.55 -6.83 -13.60
N TYR A 49 6.11 -5.68 -13.10
CA TYR A 49 6.92 -4.47 -13.01
C TYR A 49 7.23 -4.23 -11.54
N TYR A 50 8.51 -4.03 -11.24
CA TYR A 50 8.98 -3.76 -9.88
C TYR A 50 9.66 -2.40 -9.83
N GLN A 51 9.17 -1.54 -8.94
CA GLN A 51 9.77 -0.25 -8.63
C GLN A 51 10.33 -0.28 -7.22
N SER A 52 11.65 -0.18 -7.10
CA SER A 52 12.32 -0.06 -5.80
C SER A 52 11.93 1.25 -5.13
N GLY A 53 11.74 1.23 -3.81
CA GLY A 53 11.55 2.46 -3.05
C GLY A 53 12.71 3.44 -3.23
N ILE A 54 12.41 4.74 -3.15
CA ILE A 54 13.41 5.82 -3.12
C ILE A 54 14.55 5.47 -2.11
N GLY A 55 15.77 5.99 -2.27
CA GLY A 55 16.84 5.83 -1.26
C GLY A 55 17.76 4.61 -1.41
N THR A 56 17.56 3.75 -2.42
CA THR A 56 18.57 2.75 -2.84
C THR A 56 19.82 3.40 -3.48
N THR A 57 19.77 4.71 -3.78
CA THR A 57 20.92 5.53 -4.20
C THR A 57 21.19 6.62 -3.17
N ARG A 58 22.38 6.59 -2.53
CA ARG A 58 22.83 7.49 -1.44
C ARG A 58 22.69 9.01 -1.71
N TRP A 59 22.41 9.43 -2.94
CA TRP A 59 22.40 10.83 -3.35
C TRP A 59 21.07 11.57 -3.16
N LYS A 60 19.92 10.87 -3.05
CA LYS A 60 18.59 11.52 -3.00
C LYS A 60 18.10 11.88 -1.57
N LEU A 61 18.78 11.43 -0.51
CA LEU A 61 18.33 11.65 0.87
C LEU A 61 18.69 13.03 1.44
N LEU A 62 19.75 13.69 0.97
CA LEU A 62 20.27 14.90 1.61
C LEU A 62 19.61 16.22 1.15
N GLY A 63 18.79 16.20 0.11
CA GLY A 63 18.27 17.45 -0.46
C GLY A 63 16.80 17.36 -0.83
N GLY A 64 15.89 17.65 0.12
CA GLY A 64 14.57 18.29 -0.10
C GLY A 64 13.59 17.78 -1.17
N ALA A 65 13.91 16.75 -1.96
CA ALA A 65 13.20 16.36 -3.19
C ALA A 65 12.20 15.21 -2.96
N PHE A 66 11.85 14.92 -1.71
CA PHE A 66 11.03 13.77 -1.33
C PHE A 66 9.62 13.76 -1.95
N GLY A 67 8.98 14.93 -2.11
CA GLY A 67 7.66 15.04 -2.77
C GLY A 67 7.72 15.01 -4.29
N LEU A 68 8.84 15.44 -4.89
CA LEU A 68 9.07 15.30 -6.33
C LEU A 68 9.26 13.83 -6.70
N GLY A 69 10.08 13.10 -5.94
CA GLY A 69 10.33 11.67 -6.18
C GLY A 69 9.06 10.81 -6.15
N LEU A 70 8.11 11.10 -5.23
CA LEU A 70 6.85 10.35 -5.16
C LEU A 70 5.94 10.59 -6.39
N SER A 71 5.96 11.82 -6.93
CA SER A 71 5.22 12.12 -8.16
C SER A 71 5.85 11.44 -9.37
N ASP A 72 7.18 11.39 -9.41
CA ASP A 72 7.93 10.70 -10.45
C ASP A 72 7.62 9.19 -10.43
N ASP A 73 7.63 8.57 -9.25
CA ASP A 73 7.32 7.14 -9.05
C ASP A 73 5.93 6.78 -9.57
N VAL A 74 4.90 7.59 -9.21
CA VAL A 74 3.53 7.42 -9.69
C VAL A 74 3.47 7.57 -11.22
N CYS A 75 4.07 8.63 -11.76
CA CYS A 75 4.05 8.87 -13.20
C CYS A 75 4.83 7.81 -13.99
N GLU A 76 5.92 7.27 -13.46
CA GLU A 76 6.72 6.23 -14.11
C GLU A 76 5.96 4.91 -14.18
N ALA A 77 5.43 4.43 -13.04
CA ALA A 77 4.63 3.21 -13.00
C ALA A 77 3.35 3.34 -13.83
N TYR A 78 2.70 4.51 -13.83
CA TYR A 78 1.56 4.79 -14.70
C TYR A 78 1.95 4.77 -16.20
N ARG A 79 3.10 5.36 -16.59
CA ARG A 79 3.60 5.26 -17.98
C ARG A 79 3.88 3.83 -18.40
N PHE A 80 4.46 3.02 -17.52
CA PHE A 80 4.66 1.60 -17.79
C PHE A 80 3.32 0.91 -18.08
N LEU A 81 2.31 1.17 -17.25
CA LEU A 81 0.98 0.60 -17.41
C LEU A 81 0.33 1.04 -18.73
N VAL A 82 0.37 2.34 -19.05
CA VAL A 82 -0.12 2.91 -20.32
C VAL A 82 0.49 2.22 -21.54
N ARG A 83 1.80 1.92 -21.50
CA ARG A 83 2.52 1.29 -22.61
C ARG A 83 2.32 -0.22 -22.71
N THR A 84 1.82 -0.86 -21.66
CA THR A 84 1.78 -2.33 -21.56
C THR A 84 0.36 -2.88 -21.63
N TYR A 85 -0.61 -2.11 -21.15
CA TYR A 85 -2.01 -2.51 -21.08
C TYR A 85 -2.61 -2.66 -22.49
N GLU A 86 -3.32 -3.77 -22.67
CA GLU A 86 -4.19 -4.04 -23.80
C GLU A 86 -5.59 -4.38 -23.26
N ASP A 87 -6.63 -4.15 -24.06
CA ASP A 87 -8.00 -4.44 -23.65
C ASP A 87 -8.16 -5.93 -23.29
N GLY A 88 -8.70 -6.17 -22.08
CA GLY A 88 -8.86 -7.50 -21.51
C GLY A 88 -7.77 -7.90 -20.52
N ASP A 89 -6.73 -7.08 -20.33
CA ASP A 89 -5.71 -7.32 -19.31
C ASP A 89 -6.24 -7.14 -17.88
N GLU A 90 -5.67 -7.90 -16.97
CA GLU A 90 -5.98 -7.83 -15.54
C GLU A 90 -4.89 -7.04 -14.80
N ILE A 91 -5.28 -6.00 -14.07
CA ILE A 91 -4.35 -5.12 -13.36
C ILE A 91 -4.28 -5.48 -11.89
N PHE A 92 -3.08 -5.82 -11.42
CA PHE A 92 -2.76 -6.12 -10.03
C PHE A 92 -1.80 -5.06 -9.49
N PHE A 93 -2.17 -4.44 -8.39
CA PHE A 93 -1.35 -3.47 -7.68
C PHE A 93 -0.90 -4.04 -6.34
N VAL A 94 0.40 -3.93 -6.06
CA VAL A 94 1.01 -4.38 -4.81
C VAL A 94 1.91 -3.28 -4.29
N GLY A 95 1.80 -2.93 -3.01
CA GLY A 95 2.74 -1.95 -2.45
C GLY A 95 2.85 -1.91 -0.94
N PHE A 96 3.97 -1.39 -0.44
CA PHE A 96 4.23 -1.22 0.98
C PHE A 96 4.58 0.24 1.28
N SER A 97 4.06 0.79 2.39
CA SER A 97 4.44 2.12 2.88
C SER A 97 4.17 3.22 1.84
N ARG A 98 5.23 3.83 1.30
CA ARG A 98 5.15 4.77 0.17
C ARG A 98 4.82 4.11 -1.16
N GLY A 99 5.30 2.89 -1.40
CA GLY A 99 4.90 2.12 -2.57
C GLY A 99 3.40 1.80 -2.56
N ALA A 100 2.83 1.60 -1.36
CA ALA A 100 1.38 1.51 -1.20
C ALA A 100 0.65 2.82 -1.56
N TYR A 101 1.23 3.97 -1.20
CA TYR A 101 0.75 5.28 -1.66
C TYR A 101 0.82 5.39 -3.18
N THR A 102 1.92 4.95 -3.79
CA THR A 102 2.14 5.00 -5.25
C THR A 102 1.03 4.24 -5.97
N VAL A 103 0.82 2.97 -5.65
CA VAL A 103 -0.19 2.16 -6.34
C VAL A 103 -1.62 2.61 -6.09
N ARG A 104 -1.93 3.10 -4.88
CA ARG A 104 -3.24 3.70 -4.59
C ARG A 104 -3.45 5.02 -5.33
N SER A 105 -2.40 5.81 -5.51
CA SER A 105 -2.45 7.04 -6.31
C SER A 105 -2.63 6.74 -7.79
N ILE A 106 -2.03 5.67 -8.31
CA ILE A 106 -2.29 5.19 -9.67
C ILE A 106 -3.75 4.79 -9.83
N ALA A 107 -4.33 4.07 -8.86
CA ALA A 107 -5.75 3.72 -8.89
C ALA A 107 -6.68 4.97 -8.88
N GLY A 108 -6.34 5.97 -8.07
CA GLY A 108 -7.03 7.27 -8.06
C GLY A 108 -6.87 8.05 -9.37
N LEU A 109 -5.67 8.01 -9.96
CA LEU A 109 -5.39 8.61 -11.27
C LEU A 109 -6.18 7.93 -12.38
N ILE A 110 -6.31 6.61 -12.39
CA ILE A 110 -7.15 5.88 -13.35
C ILE A 110 -8.62 6.27 -13.18
N ARG A 111 -9.09 6.41 -11.93
CA ARG A 111 -10.45 6.89 -11.68
C ARG A 111 -10.68 8.31 -12.21
N ASN A 112 -9.71 9.20 -12.03
CA ASN A 112 -9.83 10.62 -12.38
C ASN A 112 -9.60 10.87 -13.88
N SER A 113 -8.51 10.37 -14.42
CA SER A 113 -8.02 10.68 -15.78
C SER A 113 -8.06 9.48 -16.72
N GLY A 114 -8.52 8.31 -16.26
CA GLY A 114 -8.53 7.07 -17.05
C GLY A 114 -7.13 6.47 -17.14
N LEU A 115 -6.98 5.37 -17.86
CA LEU A 115 -5.68 4.91 -18.33
C LEU A 115 -5.46 5.47 -19.73
N LEU A 116 -4.48 6.37 -19.90
CA LEU A 116 -4.20 6.97 -21.20
C LEU A 116 -3.95 5.88 -22.25
N ARG A 117 -4.42 6.12 -23.48
CA ARG A 117 -4.04 5.29 -24.61
C ARG A 117 -2.56 5.52 -24.95
N PRO A 118 -1.84 4.51 -25.49
CA PRO A 118 -0.40 4.61 -25.73
C PRO A 118 0.03 5.84 -26.54
N GLU A 119 -0.78 6.28 -27.50
CA GLU A 119 -0.53 7.45 -28.35
C GLU A 119 -0.57 8.80 -27.60
N HIS A 120 -1.14 8.82 -26.39
CA HIS A 120 -1.26 10.02 -25.53
C HIS A 120 -0.35 9.96 -24.29
N VAL A 121 0.66 9.09 -24.27
CA VAL A 121 1.54 8.91 -23.10
C VAL A 121 2.31 10.17 -22.69
N ASP A 122 2.47 11.13 -23.61
CA ASP A 122 3.03 12.45 -23.35
C ASP A 122 2.14 13.31 -22.43
N LEU A 123 0.84 13.02 -22.35
CA LEU A 123 -0.12 13.72 -21.49
C LEU A 123 -0.11 13.25 -20.03
N VAL A 124 0.75 12.29 -19.65
CA VAL A 124 0.85 11.83 -18.25
C VAL A 124 1.03 12.97 -17.24
N PRO A 125 1.91 13.98 -17.44
CA PRO A 125 2.03 15.11 -16.52
C PRO A 125 0.71 15.89 -16.36
N ARG A 126 -0.06 16.04 -17.45
CA ARG A 126 -1.36 16.71 -17.43
C ARG A 126 -2.41 15.87 -16.70
N ALA A 127 -2.48 14.57 -16.99
CA ALA A 127 -3.37 13.63 -16.30
C ALA A 127 -3.10 13.60 -14.79
N TYR A 128 -1.82 13.58 -14.40
CA TYR A 128 -1.41 13.62 -13.00
C TYR A 128 -1.71 14.97 -12.35
N SER A 129 -1.47 16.09 -13.05
CA SER A 129 -1.83 17.42 -12.56
C SER A 129 -3.35 17.53 -12.31
N LEU A 130 -4.18 17.00 -13.21
CA LEU A 130 -5.63 16.98 -13.06
C LEU A 130 -6.06 16.15 -11.84
N TYR A 131 -5.48 14.97 -11.67
CA TYR A 131 -5.70 14.14 -10.48
C TYR A 131 -5.25 14.81 -9.17
N ARG A 132 -4.15 15.58 -9.20
CA ARG A 132 -3.63 16.28 -8.02
C ARG A 132 -4.37 17.57 -7.71
N ASP A 133 -5.12 18.11 -8.65
CA ASP A 133 -5.88 19.34 -8.47
C ASP A 133 -7.06 19.09 -7.53
N ARG A 134 -7.20 19.92 -6.48
CA ARG A 134 -8.18 19.75 -5.41
C ARG A 134 -9.42 20.64 -5.58
N ARG A 135 -9.52 21.34 -6.70
CA ARG A 135 -10.71 22.12 -7.04
C ARG A 135 -11.86 21.18 -7.39
N ASP A 136 -13.08 21.51 -6.99
CA ASP A 136 -14.26 20.69 -7.25
C ASP A 136 -14.36 20.30 -8.73
N GLU A 137 -14.11 21.25 -9.65
CA GLU A 137 -14.10 21.10 -11.12
C GLU A 137 -13.22 19.98 -11.69
N SER A 138 -12.21 19.54 -10.93
CA SER A 138 -11.27 18.48 -11.31
C SER A 138 -11.62 17.11 -10.72
N HIS A 139 -12.68 17.03 -9.90
CA HIS A 139 -13.15 15.80 -9.30
C HIS A 139 -13.54 14.78 -10.40
N PRO A 140 -13.37 13.45 -10.19
CA PRO A 140 -13.58 12.45 -11.25
C PRO A 140 -14.94 12.48 -11.95
N ARG A 141 -15.96 13.09 -11.33
CA ARG A 141 -17.32 13.19 -11.90
C ARG A 141 -17.59 14.50 -12.63
N GLU A 142 -16.67 15.45 -12.58
CA GLU A 142 -16.83 16.73 -13.23
C GLU A 142 -16.49 16.71 -14.71
N THR A 143 -16.86 17.79 -15.39
CA THR A 143 -16.78 17.93 -16.84
C THR A 143 -15.35 17.78 -17.35
N GLU A 144 -14.36 18.42 -16.70
CA GLU A 144 -12.96 18.38 -17.17
C GLU A 144 -12.40 16.95 -17.14
N ALA A 145 -12.51 16.28 -15.99
CA ALA A 145 -12.06 14.89 -15.82
C ALA A 145 -12.80 13.92 -16.76
N THR A 146 -14.11 14.10 -16.92
CA THR A 146 -14.93 13.25 -17.79
C THR A 146 -14.55 13.43 -19.27
N LEU A 147 -14.36 14.66 -19.74
CA LEU A 147 -13.92 14.93 -21.11
C LEU A 147 -12.51 14.42 -21.35
N PHE A 148 -11.60 14.62 -20.39
CA PHE A 148 -10.23 14.12 -20.48
C PHE A 148 -10.21 12.59 -20.63
N ARG A 149 -10.94 11.86 -19.78
CA ARG A 149 -11.07 10.40 -19.87
C ARG A 149 -11.61 9.94 -21.22
N ARG A 150 -12.72 10.51 -21.67
CA ARG A 150 -13.36 10.14 -22.94
C ARG A 150 -12.48 10.37 -24.15
N THR A 151 -11.68 11.44 -24.12
CA THR A 151 -10.86 11.85 -25.26
C THR A 151 -9.57 11.03 -25.35
N TYR A 152 -8.86 10.86 -24.24
CA TYR A 152 -7.47 10.39 -24.26
C TYR A 152 -7.26 8.99 -23.69
N SER A 153 -8.26 8.42 -23.01
CA SER A 153 -8.07 7.24 -22.16
C SER A 153 -9.01 6.08 -22.49
N CYS A 154 -8.71 4.93 -21.92
CA CYS A 154 -9.65 3.84 -21.63
C CYS A 154 -9.91 3.77 -20.11
N GLU A 155 -10.90 2.99 -19.70
CA GLU A 155 -11.33 2.89 -18.30
C GLU A 155 -11.27 1.43 -17.82
N PRO A 156 -10.07 0.86 -17.64
CA PRO A 156 -9.92 -0.52 -17.21
C PRO A 156 -10.36 -0.72 -15.77
N ARG A 157 -10.77 -1.95 -15.44
CA ARG A 157 -11.00 -2.35 -14.04
C ARG A 157 -9.70 -2.81 -13.41
N ILE A 158 -9.53 -2.44 -12.15
CA ILE A 158 -8.39 -2.87 -11.34
C ILE A 158 -8.83 -4.15 -10.62
N HIS A 159 -8.16 -5.26 -10.91
CA HIS A 159 -8.57 -6.56 -10.40
C HIS A 159 -8.22 -6.72 -8.92
N PHE A 160 -7.07 -6.19 -8.51
CA PHE A 160 -6.55 -6.35 -7.16
C PHE A 160 -5.70 -5.15 -6.74
N ILE A 161 -5.88 -4.69 -5.50
CA ILE A 161 -4.94 -3.81 -4.80
C ILE A 161 -4.60 -4.45 -3.45
N GLY A 162 -3.34 -4.89 -3.28
CA GLY A 162 -2.82 -5.41 -2.03
C GLY A 162 -1.78 -4.47 -1.45
N VAL A 163 -2.01 -3.95 -0.25
CA VAL A 163 -1.08 -3.01 0.37
C VAL A 163 -0.73 -3.34 1.81
N TRP A 164 0.54 -3.13 2.17
CA TRP A 164 0.99 -3.12 3.56
C TRP A 164 1.17 -1.69 4.04
N ASP A 165 0.56 -1.39 5.18
CA ASP A 165 0.72 -0.22 6.04
C ASP A 165 0.93 1.10 5.28
N THR A 166 -0.07 1.50 4.50
CA THR A 166 0.03 2.70 3.66
C THR A 166 0.23 3.97 4.48
N VAL A 167 1.30 4.72 4.21
CA VAL A 167 1.56 6.01 4.87
C VAL A 167 1.28 7.17 3.91
N GLY A 168 0.34 8.04 4.28
CA GLY A 168 -0.17 9.13 3.43
C GLY A 168 0.53 10.48 3.61
N SER A 169 1.31 10.65 4.68
CA SER A 169 2.17 11.82 4.85
C SER A 169 3.53 11.56 4.24
N LEU A 170 4.07 12.56 3.54
CA LEU A 170 5.52 12.69 3.34
C LEU A 170 6.18 12.48 4.70
N GLY A 171 6.75 11.30 4.95
CA GLY A 171 7.43 10.92 6.18
C GLY A 171 8.73 11.70 6.43
N ILE A 172 8.74 12.98 6.06
CA ILE A 172 9.81 13.93 6.26
C ILE A 172 9.72 14.41 7.71
N PRO A 173 10.80 14.30 8.50
CA PRO A 173 10.86 14.75 9.89
C PRO A 173 10.97 16.29 10.00
N LEU A 174 10.19 17.03 9.21
CA LEU A 174 10.12 18.50 9.22
C LEU A 174 8.74 19.04 9.62
N SER A 175 7.83 18.17 10.12
CA SER A 175 6.56 18.61 10.68
C SER A 175 6.82 19.56 11.88
N GLY A 176 6.51 20.84 11.73
CA GLY A 176 6.80 21.89 12.72
C GLY A 176 7.42 23.19 12.16
N LEU A 177 7.78 23.25 10.89
CA LEU A 177 8.16 24.49 10.18
C LEU A 177 7.06 24.86 9.17
N TRP A 178 6.52 26.09 9.25
CA TRP A 178 5.40 26.62 8.45
C TRP A 178 5.39 26.27 6.94
N PRO A 179 6.54 26.16 6.22
CA PRO A 179 6.53 25.75 4.80
C PRO A 179 6.23 24.27 4.55
N ALA A 180 6.55 23.37 5.50
CA ALA A 180 6.44 21.92 5.31
C ALA A 180 4.99 21.41 5.40
N ASP A 181 4.14 22.05 6.22
CA ASP A 181 2.74 21.66 6.39
C ASP A 181 1.88 21.99 5.16
N LEU A 182 2.19 23.10 4.46
CA LEU A 182 1.55 23.45 3.19
C LEU A 182 1.95 22.46 2.08
N PHE A 183 3.21 22.02 2.09
CA PHE A 183 3.72 21.02 1.16
C PHE A 183 3.11 19.63 1.45
N ASN A 184 3.02 19.23 2.72
CA ASN A 184 2.36 17.99 3.15
C ASN A 184 0.90 17.92 2.72
N ARG A 185 0.14 19.01 2.87
CA ARG A 185 -1.22 19.10 2.33
C ARG A 185 -1.26 18.81 0.84
N ARG A 186 -0.28 19.27 0.04
CA ARG A 186 -0.22 18.98 -1.40
C ARG A 186 0.14 17.52 -1.73
N PHE A 187 0.46 16.66 -0.77
CA PHE A 187 0.75 15.23 -0.99
C PHE A 187 -0.08 14.27 -0.11
N GLU A 188 -0.88 14.78 0.83
CA GLU A 188 -1.95 13.99 1.45
C GLU A 188 -2.86 13.39 0.37
N PHE A 189 -3.34 12.17 0.62
CA PHE A 189 -4.22 11.45 -0.30
C PHE A 189 -5.32 12.37 -0.82
N HIS A 190 -5.45 12.39 -2.15
CA HIS A 190 -6.50 13.18 -2.81
C HIS A 190 -7.88 12.60 -2.48
N ASP A 191 -7.96 11.27 -2.39
CA ASP A 191 -9.15 10.55 -1.97
C ASP A 191 -8.75 9.26 -1.22
N THR A 192 -9.29 9.04 -0.02
CA THR A 192 -9.19 7.75 0.69
C THR A 192 -10.36 6.83 0.36
N THR A 193 -11.31 7.29 -0.46
CA THR A 193 -12.37 6.48 -1.04
C THR A 193 -11.80 5.56 -2.10
N LEU A 194 -12.13 4.27 -2.00
CA LEU A 194 -11.76 3.29 -3.01
C LEU A 194 -12.52 3.56 -4.32
N SER A 195 -11.82 3.55 -5.46
CA SER A 195 -12.47 3.68 -6.77
C SER A 195 -13.43 2.52 -7.03
N SER A 196 -14.62 2.80 -7.56
CA SER A 196 -15.58 1.77 -7.99
C SER A 196 -15.06 0.87 -9.13
N GLN A 197 -13.94 1.25 -9.76
CA GLN A 197 -13.23 0.43 -10.74
C GLN A 197 -12.39 -0.69 -10.11
N VAL A 198 -12.16 -0.67 -8.78
CA VAL A 198 -11.39 -1.70 -8.08
C VAL A 198 -12.30 -2.86 -7.68
N ASN A 199 -11.99 -4.08 -8.11
CA ASN A 199 -12.78 -5.27 -7.77
C ASN A 199 -12.48 -5.77 -6.34
N ALA A 200 -11.19 -5.82 -5.97
CA ALA A 200 -10.76 -6.28 -4.66
C ALA A 200 -9.60 -5.45 -4.10
N ALA A 201 -9.69 -5.08 -2.83
CA ALA A 201 -8.69 -4.28 -2.13
C ALA A 201 -8.41 -4.84 -0.72
N PHE A 202 -7.15 -5.11 -0.44
CA PHE A 202 -6.69 -5.76 0.79
C PHE A 202 -5.60 -4.90 1.41
N GLN A 203 -5.74 -4.57 2.69
CA GLN A 203 -4.78 -3.73 3.41
C GLN A 203 -4.38 -4.39 4.73
N ALA A 204 -3.09 -4.65 4.88
CA ALA A 204 -2.50 -5.06 6.15
C ALA A 204 -2.05 -3.81 6.94
N LEU A 205 -2.41 -3.71 8.21
CA LEU A 205 -2.15 -2.55 9.07
C LEU A 205 -1.35 -2.94 10.31
N SER A 206 -0.41 -2.09 10.72
CA SER A 206 0.35 -2.29 11.98
C SER A 206 -0.40 -1.72 13.19
N ILE A 207 -0.48 -2.50 14.28
CA ILE A 207 -1.07 -2.07 15.56
C ILE A 207 -0.11 -1.20 16.37
N ASP A 208 1.19 -1.55 16.39
CA ASP A 208 2.17 -0.98 17.33
C ASP A 208 2.96 0.21 16.78
N GLU A 209 2.73 0.64 15.54
CA GLU A 209 3.44 1.77 14.99
C GLU A 209 2.96 3.11 15.57
N HIS A 210 3.88 3.79 16.26
CA HIS A 210 3.60 4.98 17.07
C HIS A 210 4.19 6.29 16.53
N ARG A 211 4.89 6.28 15.39
CA ARG A 211 5.44 7.47 14.76
C ARG A 211 4.31 8.24 14.08
N LYS A 212 4.12 9.51 14.46
CA LYS A 212 3.08 10.39 13.88
C LYS A 212 3.12 10.47 12.33
N PRO A 213 4.29 10.53 11.65
CA PRO A 213 4.34 10.52 10.18
C PRO A 213 4.00 9.17 9.53
N PHE A 214 3.74 8.14 10.33
CA PHE A 214 3.35 6.80 9.90
C PHE A 214 1.90 6.50 10.28
N VAL A 215 1.06 7.50 10.54
CA VAL A 215 -0.39 7.24 10.67
C VAL A 215 -0.90 6.66 9.35
N PRO A 216 -1.57 5.50 9.36
CA PRO A 216 -1.91 4.82 8.14
C PRO A 216 -3.10 5.49 7.46
N SER A 217 -3.11 5.47 6.14
CA SER A 217 -4.28 5.89 5.36
C SER A 217 -5.21 4.69 5.19
N ILE A 218 -6.26 4.63 5.99
CA ILE A 218 -7.29 3.58 5.96
C ILE A 218 -8.29 3.94 4.85
N TRP A 219 -8.80 2.95 4.10
CA TRP A 219 -9.89 3.17 3.15
C TRP A 219 -11.19 3.51 3.88
N GLN A 220 -11.93 4.46 3.31
CA GLN A 220 -13.24 4.87 3.83
C GLN A 220 -14.30 3.80 3.54
N PRO A 221 -15.42 3.81 4.29
CA PRO A 221 -16.55 2.93 4.05
C PRO A 221 -17.02 2.94 2.59
N LEU A 222 -17.29 1.75 2.07
CA LEU A 222 -17.87 1.61 0.75
C LEU A 222 -19.31 2.12 0.71
N ALA A 223 -19.73 2.60 -0.46
CA ALA A 223 -21.14 2.88 -0.71
C ALA A 223 -21.99 1.62 -0.54
N THR A 224 -23.19 1.77 0.02
CA THR A 224 -24.15 0.68 0.23
C THR A 224 -24.41 -0.08 -1.08
N GLY A 225 -24.34 -1.42 -1.02
CA GLY A 225 -24.55 -2.28 -2.20
C GLY A 225 -23.32 -2.44 -3.11
N SER A 226 -22.16 -1.94 -2.71
CA SER A 226 -20.90 -2.21 -3.42
C SER A 226 -20.63 -3.72 -3.50
N LYS A 227 -20.19 -4.17 -4.68
CA LYS A 227 -19.74 -5.56 -4.92
C LYS A 227 -18.23 -5.74 -4.73
N GLN A 228 -17.54 -4.68 -4.29
CA GLN A 228 -16.10 -4.70 -4.12
C GLN A 228 -15.75 -5.54 -2.89
N ARG A 229 -14.71 -6.37 -2.99
CA ARG A 229 -14.17 -7.11 -1.84
C ARG A 229 -13.15 -6.21 -1.14
N VAL A 230 -13.43 -5.81 0.10
CA VAL A 230 -12.50 -4.99 0.88
C VAL A 230 -12.24 -5.64 2.24
N GLU A 231 -10.96 -5.80 2.58
CA GLU A 231 -10.53 -6.27 3.90
C GLU A 231 -9.37 -5.39 4.39
N GLN A 232 -9.50 -4.84 5.59
CA GLN A 232 -8.50 -4.01 6.26
C GLN A 232 -8.14 -4.70 7.58
N VAL A 233 -7.05 -5.47 7.58
CA VAL A 233 -6.70 -6.38 8.67
C VAL A 233 -5.54 -5.83 9.47
N TRP A 234 -5.73 -5.73 10.78
CA TRP A 234 -4.74 -5.24 11.74
C TRP A 234 -3.90 -6.41 12.29
N PHE A 235 -2.58 -6.27 12.18
CA PHE A 235 -1.57 -7.24 12.60
C PHE A 235 -0.70 -6.65 13.72
N ALA A 236 -0.22 -7.51 14.60
CA ALA A 236 0.74 -7.14 15.64
C ALA A 236 2.09 -6.78 15.02
N GLY A 237 2.82 -5.89 15.69
CA GLY A 237 4.12 -5.39 15.26
C GLY A 237 4.09 -3.97 14.72
N TYR A 238 5.29 -3.41 14.54
CA TYR A 238 5.54 -2.10 13.94
C TYR A 238 5.44 -2.13 12.40
N HIS A 239 5.69 -0.99 11.76
CA HIS A 239 5.59 -0.83 10.29
C HIS A 239 6.28 -1.93 9.47
N SER A 240 7.55 -2.23 9.79
CA SER A 240 8.35 -3.26 9.12
C SER A 240 8.03 -4.68 9.58
N ASP A 241 7.46 -4.85 10.78
CA ASP A 241 6.97 -6.14 11.24
C ASP A 241 5.70 -6.56 10.46
N VAL A 242 5.07 -5.63 9.72
CA VAL A 242 3.93 -5.93 8.84
C VAL A 242 4.32 -5.92 7.37
N GLY A 243 5.10 -4.93 6.93
CA GLY A 243 5.51 -4.82 5.52
C GLY A 243 6.74 -5.61 5.12
N GLY A 244 7.45 -6.21 6.08
CA GLY A 244 8.80 -6.71 5.86
C GLY A 244 9.81 -5.56 5.72
N GLY A 245 11.05 -5.90 5.38
CA GLY A 245 12.12 -4.91 5.24
C GLY A 245 12.58 -4.39 6.60
N GLY A 246 13.67 -4.96 7.13
CA GLY A 246 14.10 -4.69 8.50
C GLY A 246 15.21 -5.62 9.00
N LYS A 247 15.11 -6.04 10.27
CA LYS A 247 16.15 -6.83 10.94
C LYS A 247 16.02 -8.34 10.76
N THR A 248 14.84 -8.82 10.37
CA THR A 248 14.59 -10.25 10.17
C THR A 248 13.97 -10.53 8.81
N VAL A 249 14.36 -11.67 8.23
CA VAL A 249 13.81 -12.19 6.98
C VAL A 249 12.46 -12.89 7.21
N HIS A 250 12.27 -13.44 8.42
CA HIS A 250 11.13 -14.26 8.81
C HIS A 250 10.55 -13.83 10.17
N GLY A 251 9.40 -14.38 10.51
CA GLY A 251 8.73 -14.20 11.80
C GLY A 251 7.42 -13.43 11.67
N LEU A 252 7.32 -12.28 12.33
CA LEU A 252 6.04 -11.56 12.44
C LEU A 252 5.54 -11.03 11.08
N SER A 253 6.44 -10.59 10.20
CA SER A 253 6.12 -10.07 8.86
C SER A 253 5.68 -11.14 7.87
N ASP A 254 5.89 -12.42 8.19
CA ASP A 254 5.50 -13.54 7.35
C ASP A 254 4.01 -13.86 7.45
N VAL A 255 3.38 -13.52 8.58
CA VAL A 255 1.92 -13.65 8.79
C VAL A 255 1.14 -12.76 7.80
N PRO A 256 1.32 -11.42 7.77
CA PRO A 256 0.66 -10.56 6.79
C PRO A 256 1.16 -10.77 5.35
N MET A 257 2.36 -11.33 5.16
CA MET A 257 2.81 -11.75 3.83
C MET A 257 1.91 -12.87 3.31
N ARG A 258 1.82 -13.99 4.05
CA ARG A 258 1.01 -15.16 3.68
C ARG A 258 -0.42 -14.76 3.39
N TRP A 259 -1.04 -14.02 4.32
CA TRP A 259 -2.39 -13.50 4.16
C TRP A 259 -2.59 -12.75 2.84
N MET A 260 -1.67 -11.84 2.49
CA MET A 260 -1.77 -11.08 1.24
C MET A 260 -1.58 -11.97 0.00
N ALA A 261 -0.67 -12.94 0.05
CA ALA A 261 -0.44 -13.89 -1.03
C ALA A 261 -1.71 -14.73 -1.31
N ASP A 262 -2.40 -15.16 -0.27
CA ASP A 262 -3.65 -15.91 -0.39
C ASP A 262 -4.79 -15.06 -0.96
N ARG A 263 -4.84 -13.76 -0.59
CA ARG A 263 -5.79 -12.82 -1.21
C ARG A 263 -5.49 -12.59 -2.68
N ALA A 264 -4.23 -12.44 -3.06
CA ALA A 264 -3.83 -12.32 -4.46
C ALA A 264 -4.19 -13.57 -5.27
N ARG A 265 -3.96 -14.77 -4.72
CA ARG A 265 -4.37 -16.05 -5.31
C ARG A 265 -5.87 -16.16 -5.48
N SER A 266 -6.65 -15.77 -4.45
CA SER A 266 -8.11 -15.73 -4.53
C SER A 266 -8.65 -14.78 -5.59
N CYS A 267 -7.80 -13.93 -6.18
CA CYS A 267 -8.11 -13.02 -7.27
C CYS A 267 -7.46 -13.46 -8.60
N GLY A 268 -6.88 -14.66 -8.68
CA GLY A 268 -6.31 -15.23 -9.91
C GLY A 268 -4.79 -15.12 -10.05
N LEU A 269 -4.08 -14.47 -9.13
CA LEU A 269 -2.62 -14.36 -9.23
C LEU A 269 -1.96 -15.70 -8.88
N THR A 270 -1.21 -16.27 -9.83
CA THR A 270 -0.45 -17.50 -9.59
C THR A 270 0.97 -17.19 -9.09
N LEU A 271 1.41 -17.90 -8.05
CA LEU A 271 2.76 -17.80 -7.51
C LEU A 271 3.53 -19.11 -7.75
N THR A 272 4.76 -19.04 -8.26
CA THR A 272 5.66 -20.19 -8.53
C THR A 272 5.91 -21.08 -7.32
N ARG A 273 5.93 -20.48 -6.14
CA ARG A 273 6.07 -21.10 -4.83
C ARG A 273 5.36 -20.22 -3.84
N ASP A 274 4.99 -20.80 -2.70
CA ASP A 274 4.74 -19.94 -1.54
C ASP A 274 5.97 -19.05 -1.35
N PRO A 275 5.77 -17.72 -1.21
CA PRO A 275 6.84 -16.85 -0.75
C PRO A 275 7.44 -17.55 0.47
N ALA A 276 8.75 -17.76 0.52
CA ALA A 276 9.36 -18.52 1.61
C ALA A 276 9.02 -17.82 2.93
N VAL A 277 7.99 -18.30 3.63
CA VAL A 277 7.43 -17.72 4.84
C VAL A 277 7.55 -18.75 5.95
N ILE A 278 8.02 -18.29 7.10
CA ILE A 278 8.05 -19.01 8.36
C ILE A 278 7.33 -18.07 9.34
N PRO A 279 5.98 -18.00 9.30
CA PRO A 279 5.22 -17.12 10.18
C PRO A 279 5.42 -17.51 11.62
N ASP A 280 5.69 -16.51 12.45
CA ASP A 280 5.78 -16.65 13.89
C ASP A 280 4.95 -15.53 14.54
N PRO A 281 3.65 -15.78 14.82
CA PRO A 281 2.78 -14.87 15.55
C PRO A 281 3.32 -14.45 16.92
N LEU A 282 4.17 -15.30 17.52
CA LEU A 282 4.78 -15.10 18.84
C LEU A 282 6.18 -14.50 18.77
N GLY A 283 6.67 -14.22 17.56
CA GLY A 283 8.00 -13.68 17.31
C GLY A 283 8.25 -12.31 17.95
N PRO A 284 9.52 -11.86 18.01
CA PRO A 284 9.87 -10.56 18.55
C PRO A 284 9.30 -9.41 17.69
N MET A 285 8.93 -8.31 18.33
CA MET A 285 8.59 -7.05 17.66
C MET A 285 9.80 -6.12 17.62
N TYR A 286 10.02 -5.44 16.50
CA TYR A 286 11.17 -4.55 16.35
C TYR A 286 10.75 -3.08 16.45
N GLN A 287 11.04 -2.48 17.61
CA GLN A 287 10.68 -1.08 17.88
C GLN A 287 11.20 -0.12 16.81
N SER A 288 10.26 0.65 16.24
CA SER A 288 10.54 1.59 15.15
C SER A 288 10.96 2.99 15.63
N ARG A 289 10.67 3.35 16.89
CA ARG A 289 11.02 4.66 17.46
C ARG A 289 12.46 4.70 17.96
N LYS A 290 13.39 5.01 17.07
CA LYS A 290 14.81 5.26 17.36
C LYS A 290 15.17 6.74 17.23
N GLY A 291 16.25 7.18 17.87
CA GLY A 291 16.80 8.54 17.73
C GLY A 291 15.77 9.64 17.98
N PHE A 292 15.64 10.56 17.03
CA PHE A 292 14.72 11.72 17.10
C PHE A 292 13.25 11.32 17.35
N TYR A 293 12.79 10.17 16.85
CA TYR A 293 11.41 9.71 17.07
C TYR A 293 11.12 9.37 18.54
N ARG A 294 12.12 9.14 19.39
CA ARG A 294 11.92 8.97 20.85
C ARG A 294 11.57 10.28 21.55
N LEU A 295 11.92 11.43 20.96
CA LEU A 295 11.68 12.77 21.53
C LEU A 295 10.27 13.30 21.19
N MET A 296 9.63 12.76 20.15
CA MET A 296 8.27 13.15 19.77
C MET A 296 7.23 12.34 20.57
N PRO A 297 6.05 12.89 20.92
CA PRO A 297 4.99 12.10 21.55
C PRO A 297 4.55 10.92 20.68
N PRO A 298 4.35 9.71 21.25
CA PRO A 298 3.78 8.58 20.52
C PRO A 298 2.34 8.86 20.10
N VAL A 299 1.94 8.33 18.95
CA VAL A 299 0.54 8.25 18.52
C VAL A 299 0.06 6.82 18.67
N THR A 300 -1.16 6.64 19.15
CA THR A 300 -1.82 5.32 19.14
C THR A 300 -2.78 5.27 17.95
N ARG A 301 -2.68 4.22 17.13
CA ARG A 301 -3.55 4.03 15.96
C ARG A 301 -4.92 3.53 16.43
N ALA A 302 -5.99 4.14 15.92
CA ALA A 302 -7.35 3.69 16.17
C ALA A 302 -7.68 2.50 15.27
N ILE A 303 -8.23 1.44 15.85
CA ILE A 303 -8.62 0.20 15.16
C ILE A 303 -10.14 0.20 15.02
N GLY A 304 -10.66 -0.04 13.81
CA GLY A 304 -12.10 -0.16 13.57
C GLY A 304 -12.86 1.16 13.61
N ALA A 305 -12.17 2.30 13.52
CA ALA A 305 -12.77 3.62 13.65
C ALA A 305 -13.25 4.21 12.31
N THR A 306 -12.71 3.74 11.18
CA THR A 306 -12.97 4.33 9.86
C THR A 306 -14.04 3.54 9.12
N ASP A 307 -13.87 2.23 9.02
CA ASP A 307 -14.79 1.34 8.31
C ASP A 307 -15.02 0.04 9.11
N PRO A 308 -15.86 0.08 10.16
CA PRO A 308 -16.11 -1.07 11.02
C PRO A 308 -16.56 -2.34 10.28
N ALA A 309 -17.18 -2.18 9.10
CA ALA A 309 -17.68 -3.29 8.29
C ALA A 309 -16.57 -4.04 7.54
N HIS A 310 -15.38 -3.46 7.37
CA HIS A 310 -14.27 -4.09 6.65
C HIS A 310 -12.96 -4.09 7.46
N GLU A 311 -12.92 -3.43 8.61
CA GLU A 311 -11.82 -3.49 9.56
C GLU A 311 -11.94 -4.69 10.51
N SER A 312 -10.84 -5.40 10.71
CA SER A 312 -10.74 -6.57 11.61
C SER A 312 -9.34 -6.74 12.17
N VAL A 313 -9.20 -7.46 13.28
CA VAL A 313 -7.90 -7.86 13.84
C VAL A 313 -7.58 -9.30 13.42
N ALA A 314 -6.34 -9.59 13.07
CA ALA A 314 -5.93 -10.94 12.68
C ALA A 314 -6.00 -11.96 13.85
N SER A 315 -6.32 -13.22 13.57
CA SER A 315 -6.33 -14.33 14.55
C SER A 315 -5.02 -14.45 15.31
N SER A 316 -3.90 -14.32 14.60
CA SER A 316 -2.54 -14.29 15.16
C SER A 316 -2.31 -13.23 16.25
N VAL A 317 -3.07 -12.12 16.23
CA VAL A 317 -3.01 -11.09 17.28
C VAL A 317 -3.71 -11.57 18.55
N VAL A 318 -4.82 -12.30 18.41
CA VAL A 318 -5.54 -12.91 19.54
C VAL A 318 -4.68 -14.00 20.17
N GLU A 319 -4.06 -14.85 19.35
CA GLU A 319 -3.09 -15.85 19.82
C GLU A 319 -1.95 -15.18 20.61
N ARG A 320 -1.34 -14.13 20.06
CA ARG A 320 -0.28 -13.37 20.75
C ARG A 320 -0.76 -12.78 22.07
N LYS A 321 -2.00 -12.29 22.14
CA LYS A 321 -2.61 -11.78 23.37
C LYS A 321 -2.75 -12.87 24.43
N GLU A 322 -3.24 -14.05 24.05
CA GLU A 322 -3.48 -15.17 24.96
C GLU A 322 -2.18 -15.79 25.47
N VAL A 323 -1.19 -15.96 24.59
CA VAL A 323 0.07 -16.65 24.91
C VAL A 323 1.10 -15.74 25.57
N LEU A 324 1.26 -14.50 25.09
CA LEU A 324 2.29 -13.57 25.55
C LEU A 324 1.75 -12.42 26.41
N GLY A 325 0.44 -12.34 26.65
CA GLY A 325 -0.16 -11.22 27.37
C GLY A 325 -0.10 -9.91 26.58
N TYR A 326 0.02 -9.95 25.26
CA TYR A 326 0.04 -8.77 24.39
C TYR A 326 -1.31 -8.03 24.45
N ASP A 327 -1.31 -6.82 25.01
CA ASP A 327 -2.55 -6.08 25.31
C ASP A 327 -2.40 -4.56 25.17
N PRO A 328 -2.04 -4.03 23.98
CA PRO A 328 -1.95 -2.59 23.77
C PRO A 328 -3.35 -1.95 23.88
N PRO A 329 -3.43 -0.67 24.32
CA PRO A 329 -4.71 -0.03 24.65
C PRO A 329 -5.73 0.01 23.50
N ASN A 330 -5.27 0.20 22.26
CA ASN A 330 -6.12 0.21 21.07
C ASN A 330 -6.71 -1.18 20.76
N LEU A 331 -5.93 -2.25 20.89
CA LEU A 331 -6.42 -3.62 20.74
C LEU A 331 -7.46 -3.94 21.82
N ARG A 332 -7.14 -3.61 23.08
CA ARG A 332 -8.04 -3.84 24.22
C ARG A 332 -9.39 -3.17 23.99
N ALA A 333 -9.37 -1.90 23.60
CA ALA A 333 -10.59 -1.13 23.34
C ALA A 333 -11.41 -1.74 22.18
N TYR A 334 -10.76 -2.13 21.09
CA TYR A 334 -11.42 -2.72 19.94
C TYR A 334 -12.08 -4.07 20.27
N LEU A 335 -11.35 -4.99 20.92
CA LEU A 335 -11.88 -6.30 21.28
C LEU A 335 -12.99 -6.21 22.34
N ALA A 336 -12.84 -5.33 23.34
CA ALA A 336 -13.88 -5.10 24.34
C ALA A 336 -15.18 -4.56 23.71
N GLY A 337 -15.07 -3.85 22.58
CA GLY A 337 -16.21 -3.38 21.79
C GLY A 337 -16.85 -4.43 20.87
N GLY A 338 -16.44 -5.71 20.96
CA GLY A 338 -16.94 -6.77 20.05
C GLY A 338 -16.35 -6.68 18.65
N GLY A 339 -15.14 -6.13 18.52
CA GLY A 339 -14.41 -6.02 17.26
C GLY A 339 -14.25 -7.37 16.55
N ARG A 340 -14.22 -7.32 15.22
CA ARG A 340 -14.13 -8.51 14.37
C ARG A 340 -12.74 -9.10 14.38
N VAL A 341 -12.68 -10.44 14.37
CA VAL A 341 -11.43 -11.19 14.22
C VAL A 341 -11.45 -11.90 12.86
N GLN A 342 -10.37 -11.76 12.10
CA GLN A 342 -10.16 -12.36 10.79
C GLN A 342 -9.21 -13.55 10.91
N PRO A 343 -9.61 -14.76 10.49
CA PRO A 343 -8.68 -15.89 10.37
C PRO A 343 -7.58 -15.58 9.34
N VAL A 344 -6.32 -15.80 9.73
CA VAL A 344 -5.15 -15.59 8.85
C VAL A 344 -4.17 -16.77 8.80
N ASP A 345 -4.44 -17.85 9.54
CA ASP A 345 -3.50 -18.95 9.79
C ASP A 345 -3.93 -20.33 9.22
N GLU A 346 -4.93 -20.37 8.32
CA GLU A 346 -5.44 -21.62 7.71
C GLU A 346 -4.75 -22.01 6.40
#